data_AF-A0A969H7M7-F1
#
_entry.id   AF-A0A969H7M7-F1
#
_cell.length_a   1.000
_cell.length_b   1.000
_cell.length_c   1.000
_cell.angle_alpha   90.00
_cell.angle_beta   90.00
_cell.angle_gamma   90.00
#
_symmetry.space_group_name_H-M   'P 1'
#
loop_
_entity.id
_entity.type
_entity.pdbx_description
1 polymer ?
#
loop_
_entity_poly.entity_id
_entity_poly.type
_entity_poly.pdbx_seq_one_letter_code
_entity_poly.pdbx_strand_id
1 'polypeptide(L)'
;MDDETVTWREGRWYFSPVVETGLPHRLGDTVLRRTNRLSKETQALLYQAAVLGHTFTFDHLRQISELSDGNILEGLDTALERQLIRDVPLEGVMRFSHHTTRSVLYQNLSPLKQRLIHREVGETLEQSHVPFAAALAHHFFLAQELEKGLSYSIQAAAQARAINASPQALFWTTRALEALDQLGPGHVAQSQRFELLLAREQIYDFLDNRPAQADDLAALQQLTQSLDDPVKKVMVHNRQAQYERILKHLPQAAASAQTALLAARRIDNPLLEAESLIQLAYISAEQGHIELALAHGHDAQDFLNGAGAPQAEARSLNCLGDIYRITKDYPQAEKYYRQALALNQTSGDRPGEAASLSGLGSLLLETGNFADAAGCCRQALELSRLIGQHQIEQACLKNLARIDELQIKTV
;
A
#
# COMPACT_ATOMS: atom_id res chain seq x y z
N MET A 1 -15.59 -17.99 -6.62
CA MET A 1 -14.39 -17.40 -7.24
C MET A 1 -14.90 -16.10 -7.79
N ASP A 2 -14.60 -15.05 -7.05
CA ASP A 2 -15.49 -13.92 -6.87
C ASP A 2 -14.95 -12.74 -7.66
N ASP A 3 -15.63 -12.46 -8.77
CA ASP A 3 -15.38 -11.35 -9.67
C ASP A 3 -15.69 -9.98 -9.01
N GLU A 4 -14.73 -9.06 -9.10
CA GLU A 4 -14.90 -7.60 -8.96
C GLU A 4 -15.66 -7.13 -7.70
N THR A 5 -15.21 -7.54 -6.52
CA THR A 5 -15.97 -7.33 -5.27
C THR A 5 -15.73 -5.96 -4.63
N VAL A 6 -16.22 -4.88 -5.26
CA VAL A 6 -16.49 -3.64 -4.51
C VAL A 6 -17.59 -3.97 -3.49
N THR A 7 -17.22 -4.04 -2.21
CA THR A 7 -18.11 -4.43 -1.11
C THR A 7 -18.02 -3.42 0.02
N TRP A 8 -19.17 -2.90 0.45
CA TRP A 8 -19.25 -1.99 1.58
C TRP A 8 -19.44 -2.80 2.87
N ARG A 9 -18.52 -2.69 3.83
CA ARG A 9 -18.60 -3.33 5.16
C ARG A 9 -17.97 -2.42 6.21
N GLU A 10 -18.63 -2.31 7.38
CA GLU A 10 -18.12 -1.56 8.54
C GLU A 10 -17.68 -0.12 8.22
N GLY A 11 -18.37 0.55 7.30
CA GLY A 11 -18.00 1.90 6.88
C GLY A 11 -16.80 1.95 5.94
N ARG A 12 -16.44 0.88 5.22
CA ARG A 12 -15.32 0.83 4.26
C ARG A 12 -15.67 0.04 2.99
N TRP A 13 -15.10 0.45 1.86
CA TRP A 13 -15.17 -0.30 0.60
C TRP A 13 -13.96 -1.24 0.46
N TYR A 14 -14.22 -2.53 0.24
CA TYR A 14 -13.22 -3.56 -0.06
C TYR A 14 -13.25 -3.87 -1.56
N PHE A 15 -12.12 -4.30 -2.13
CA PHE A 15 -11.95 -4.61 -3.56
C PHE A 15 -11.20 -5.95 -3.69
N SER A 16 -11.73 -6.96 -4.41
CA SER A 16 -10.98 -8.18 -4.79
C SER A 16 -10.49 -8.15 -6.25
N PRO A 17 -9.40 -8.88 -6.57
CA PRO A 17 -8.89 -9.01 -7.93
C PRO A 17 -9.85 -9.74 -8.88
N VAL A 18 -9.82 -9.35 -10.16
CA VAL A 18 -10.71 -9.77 -11.26
C VAL A 18 -10.42 -11.22 -11.71
N VAL A 19 -11.44 -12.06 -11.85
CA VAL A 19 -11.33 -13.40 -12.47
C VAL A 19 -12.55 -13.61 -13.34
N GLU A 20 -12.51 -13.14 -14.60
CA GLU A 20 -13.64 -13.23 -15.54
C GLU A 20 -14.23 -14.64 -15.58
N THR A 21 -15.37 -14.84 -14.92
CA THR A 21 -16.14 -16.08 -15.03
C THR A 21 -17.28 -15.88 -16.01
N GLY A 22 -17.13 -16.46 -17.20
CA GLY A 22 -18.16 -16.45 -18.23
C GLY A 22 -19.47 -17.08 -17.75
N LEU A 23 -20.55 -16.30 -17.73
CA LEU A 23 -21.87 -16.74 -17.30
C LEU A 23 -22.55 -17.65 -18.35
N PRO A 24 -23.23 -18.74 -17.96
CA PRO A 24 -24.05 -19.54 -18.89
C PRO A 24 -25.27 -18.76 -19.40
N HIS A 25 -25.44 -18.67 -20.73
CA HIS A 25 -26.47 -17.86 -21.40
C HIS A 25 -27.91 -18.01 -20.86
N ARG A 26 -28.33 -19.22 -20.45
CA ARG A 26 -29.71 -19.50 -19.98
C ARG A 26 -30.08 -18.81 -18.65
N LEU A 27 -29.08 -18.58 -17.79
CA LEU A 27 -29.28 -17.90 -16.51
C LEU A 27 -29.50 -16.39 -16.71
N GLY A 28 -28.76 -15.79 -17.65
CA GLY A 28 -28.92 -14.40 -18.05
C GLY A 28 -30.33 -14.09 -18.58
N ASP A 29 -30.83 -14.91 -19.50
CA ASP A 29 -32.16 -14.74 -20.09
C ASP A 29 -33.30 -14.81 -19.06
N THR A 30 -33.09 -15.57 -17.98
CA THR A 30 -34.10 -15.72 -16.92
C THR A 30 -34.13 -14.47 -16.03
N VAL A 31 -32.95 -13.94 -15.67
CA VAL A 31 -32.85 -12.68 -14.93
C VAL A 31 -33.46 -11.53 -15.73
N LEU A 32 -33.08 -11.38 -17.00
CA LEU A 32 -33.59 -10.33 -17.88
C LEU A 32 -35.11 -10.41 -18.09
N ARG A 33 -35.67 -11.62 -18.24
CA ARG A 33 -37.13 -11.79 -18.32
C ARG A 33 -37.86 -11.36 -17.06
N ARG A 34 -37.29 -11.61 -15.87
CA ARG A 34 -37.89 -11.19 -14.59
C ARG A 34 -37.82 -9.68 -14.41
N THR A 35 -36.70 -9.07 -14.80
CA THR A 35 -36.49 -7.61 -14.65
C THR A 35 -37.23 -6.80 -15.71
N ASN A 36 -37.36 -7.29 -16.95
CA ASN A 36 -38.13 -6.63 -18.01
C ASN A 36 -39.64 -6.53 -17.72
N ARG A 37 -40.16 -7.33 -16.77
CA ARG A 37 -41.57 -7.29 -16.30
C ARG A 37 -41.81 -6.31 -15.15
N LEU A 38 -40.81 -5.49 -14.80
CA LEU A 38 -40.91 -4.45 -13.78
C LEU A 38 -41.24 -3.10 -14.44
N SER A 39 -41.66 -2.12 -13.64
CA SER A 39 -41.78 -0.74 -14.10
C SER A 39 -40.44 -0.17 -14.55
N LYS A 40 -40.46 0.94 -15.30
CA LYS A 40 -39.22 1.56 -15.78
C LYS A 40 -38.40 2.15 -14.63
N GLU A 41 -39.09 2.61 -13.60
CA GLU A 41 -38.57 3.16 -12.36
C GLU A 41 -37.85 2.07 -11.56
N THR A 42 -38.48 0.92 -11.32
CA THR A 42 -37.82 -0.20 -10.63
C THR A 42 -36.63 -0.74 -11.44
N GLN A 43 -36.75 -0.81 -12.76
CA GLN A 43 -35.62 -1.21 -13.61
C GLN A 43 -34.45 -0.23 -13.45
N ALA A 44 -34.70 1.08 -13.49
CA ALA A 44 -33.68 2.10 -13.32
C ALA A 44 -32.98 1.97 -11.97
N LEU A 45 -33.73 1.79 -10.88
CA LEU A 45 -33.18 1.58 -9.53
C LEU A 45 -32.31 0.31 -9.46
N LEU A 46 -32.74 -0.79 -10.07
CA LEU A 46 -31.95 -2.03 -10.09
C LEU A 46 -30.66 -1.89 -10.92
N TYR A 47 -30.67 -1.11 -12.00
CA TYR A 47 -29.47 -0.80 -12.76
C TYR A 47 -28.51 0.09 -11.97
N GLN A 48 -29.02 1.14 -11.32
CA GLN A 48 -28.25 2.02 -10.44
C GLN A 48 -27.65 1.24 -9.26
N ALA A 49 -28.43 0.37 -8.62
CA ALA A 49 -27.97 -0.56 -7.58
C ALA A 49 -26.89 -1.52 -8.10
N ALA A 50 -27.01 -2.03 -9.33
CA ALA A 50 -26.02 -2.93 -9.91
C ALA A 50 -24.65 -2.23 -10.10
N VAL A 51 -24.66 -0.93 -10.42
CA VAL A 51 -23.48 -0.08 -10.56
C VAL A 51 -22.88 0.32 -9.21
N LEU A 52 -23.70 0.62 -8.20
CA LEU A 52 -23.24 0.95 -6.83
C LEU A 52 -22.38 -0.16 -6.21
N GLY A 53 -22.67 -1.42 -6.52
CA GLY A 53 -21.86 -2.56 -6.10
C GLY A 53 -22.69 -3.71 -5.54
N HIS A 54 -22.06 -4.54 -4.70
CA HIS A 54 -22.70 -5.73 -4.13
C HIS A 54 -23.75 -5.41 -3.05
N THR A 55 -23.62 -4.24 -2.41
CA THR A 55 -24.45 -3.77 -1.31
C THR A 55 -24.78 -2.30 -1.53
N PHE A 56 -26.02 -1.90 -1.23
CA PHE A 56 -26.48 -0.52 -1.36
C PHE A 56 -27.57 -0.22 -0.32
N THR A 57 -27.86 1.07 -0.08
CA THR A 57 -28.87 1.51 0.88
C THR A 57 -29.94 2.32 0.16
N PHE A 58 -31.06 2.59 0.85
CA PHE A 58 -32.05 3.54 0.37
C PHE A 58 -31.42 4.91 0.14
N ASP A 59 -30.59 5.39 1.07
CA ASP A 59 -29.94 6.70 0.95
C ASP A 59 -29.01 6.77 -0.26
N HIS A 60 -28.25 5.71 -0.58
CA HIS A 60 -27.43 5.69 -1.80
C HIS A 60 -28.30 5.86 -3.06
N LEU A 61 -29.41 5.12 -3.15
CA LEU A 61 -30.33 5.21 -4.29
C LEU A 61 -31.02 6.56 -4.36
N ARG A 62 -31.42 7.12 -3.21
CA ARG A 62 -32.02 8.44 -3.09
C ARG A 62 -31.11 9.54 -3.58
N GLN A 63 -29.81 9.43 -3.34
CA GLN A 63 -28.87 10.45 -3.77
C GLN A 63 -28.54 10.38 -5.27
N ILE A 64 -28.59 9.20 -5.89
CA ILE A 64 -28.26 9.03 -7.33
C ILE A 64 -29.49 8.97 -8.25
N SER A 65 -30.68 8.77 -7.71
CA SER A 65 -31.91 8.67 -8.49
C SER A 65 -32.64 10.01 -8.54
N GLU A 66 -33.18 10.37 -9.71
CA GLU A 66 -34.09 11.50 -9.85
C GLU A 66 -35.52 11.19 -9.36
N LEU A 67 -35.75 9.98 -8.83
CA LEU A 67 -37.05 9.53 -8.34
C LEU A 67 -37.35 10.12 -6.95
N SER A 68 -38.64 10.33 -6.67
CA SER A 68 -39.09 10.71 -5.33
C SER A 68 -38.88 9.57 -4.33
N ASP A 69 -38.72 9.90 -3.04
CA ASP A 69 -38.58 8.91 -1.95
C ASP A 69 -39.67 7.82 -2.02
N GLY A 70 -40.92 8.19 -2.34
CA GLY A 70 -42.03 7.24 -2.49
C GLY A 70 -41.85 6.27 -3.66
N ASN A 71 -41.41 6.75 -4.82
CA ASN A 71 -41.18 5.89 -6.00
C ASN A 71 -39.98 4.97 -5.79
N ILE A 72 -38.97 5.42 -5.04
CA ILE A 72 -37.83 4.58 -4.66
C ILE A 72 -38.29 3.45 -3.76
N LEU A 73 -39.06 3.74 -2.72
CA LEU A 73 -39.60 2.74 -1.80
C LEU A 73 -40.49 1.72 -2.54
N GLU A 74 -41.42 2.18 -3.38
CA GLU A 74 -42.28 1.29 -4.18
C GLU A 74 -41.46 0.37 -5.10
N GLY A 75 -40.41 0.91 -5.72
CA GLY A 75 -39.49 0.14 -6.55
C GLY A 75 -38.71 -0.90 -5.76
N LEU A 76 -38.21 -0.55 -4.57
CA LEU A 76 -37.49 -1.45 -3.68
C LEU A 76 -38.40 -2.55 -3.12
N ASP A 77 -39.61 -2.21 -2.68
CA ASP A 77 -40.61 -3.18 -2.22
C ASP A 77 -40.93 -4.19 -3.33
N THR A 78 -41.17 -3.71 -4.54
CA THR A 78 -41.39 -4.58 -5.71
C THR A 78 -40.19 -5.51 -5.96
N ALA A 79 -38.96 -5.01 -5.82
CA ALA A 79 -37.75 -5.81 -6.02
C ALA A 79 -37.52 -6.85 -4.92
N LEU A 80 -37.88 -6.53 -3.66
CA LEU A 80 -37.85 -7.43 -2.50
C LEU A 80 -38.91 -8.53 -2.64
N GLU A 81 -40.15 -8.18 -2.96
CA GLU A 81 -41.25 -9.13 -3.20
C GLU A 81 -40.91 -10.13 -4.31
N ARG A 82 -40.27 -9.64 -5.37
CA ARG A 82 -39.80 -10.49 -6.48
C ARG A 82 -38.48 -11.21 -6.19
N GLN A 83 -37.94 -11.08 -4.98
CA GLN A 83 -36.70 -11.72 -4.52
C GLN A 83 -35.49 -11.42 -5.42
N LEU A 84 -35.46 -10.26 -6.08
CA LEU A 84 -34.32 -9.81 -6.88
C LEU A 84 -33.22 -9.24 -5.98
N ILE A 85 -33.65 -8.59 -4.91
CA ILE A 85 -32.81 -8.08 -3.84
C ILE A 85 -33.31 -8.65 -2.50
N ARG A 86 -32.45 -8.60 -1.49
CA ARG A 86 -32.75 -8.99 -0.12
C ARG A 86 -32.17 -7.96 0.83
N ASP A 87 -32.89 -7.74 1.92
CA ASP A 87 -32.40 -6.95 3.04
C ASP A 87 -31.42 -7.78 3.88
N VAL A 88 -30.44 -7.11 4.47
CA VAL A 88 -29.51 -7.67 5.45
C VAL A 88 -29.71 -6.94 6.77
N PRO A 89 -30.60 -7.46 7.63
CA PRO A 89 -31.14 -6.72 8.77
C PRO A 89 -30.10 -6.23 9.77
N LEU A 90 -28.99 -6.96 9.93
CA LEU A 90 -27.91 -6.61 10.87
C LEU A 90 -26.98 -5.51 10.36
N GLU A 91 -26.97 -5.28 9.04
CA GLU A 91 -26.06 -4.33 8.39
C GLU A 91 -26.78 -3.09 7.88
N GLY A 92 -28.13 -3.09 7.80
CA GLY A 92 -28.92 -1.98 7.27
C GLY A 92 -28.68 -1.73 5.78
N VAL A 93 -28.23 -2.77 5.04
CA VAL A 93 -27.94 -2.70 3.60
C VAL A 93 -28.75 -3.74 2.84
N MET A 94 -29.10 -3.39 1.61
CA MET A 94 -29.67 -4.31 0.65
C MET A 94 -28.57 -4.91 -0.24
N ARG A 95 -28.78 -6.13 -0.71
CA ARG A 95 -27.93 -6.78 -1.72
C ARG A 95 -28.75 -7.58 -2.70
N PHE A 96 -28.20 -7.84 -3.88
CA PHE A 96 -28.84 -8.77 -4.82
C PHE A 96 -28.95 -10.17 -4.21
N SER A 97 -30.09 -10.83 -4.41
CA SER A 97 -30.33 -12.18 -3.88
C SER A 97 -29.34 -13.19 -4.45
N HIS A 98 -28.94 -12.99 -5.72
CA HIS A 98 -27.90 -13.77 -6.39
C HIS A 98 -26.88 -12.84 -7.05
N HIS A 99 -25.58 -13.20 -6.95
CA HIS A 99 -24.51 -12.47 -7.61
C HIS A 99 -24.72 -12.37 -9.14
N THR A 100 -25.30 -13.41 -9.74
CA THR A 100 -25.65 -13.45 -11.16
C THR A 100 -26.67 -12.39 -11.55
N THR A 101 -27.60 -12.02 -10.66
CA THR A 101 -28.60 -11.00 -10.93
C THR A 101 -27.95 -9.64 -11.16
N ARG A 102 -27.01 -9.26 -10.27
CA ARG A 102 -26.22 -8.02 -10.43
C ARG A 102 -25.44 -8.06 -11.73
N SER A 103 -24.66 -9.11 -11.94
CA SER A 103 -23.74 -9.21 -13.09
C SER A 103 -24.51 -9.11 -14.42
N VAL A 104 -25.63 -9.83 -14.56
CA VAL A 104 -26.48 -9.76 -15.76
C VAL A 104 -27.07 -8.36 -15.95
N LEU A 105 -27.55 -7.71 -14.90
CA LEU A 105 -28.10 -6.35 -14.98
C LEU A 105 -27.02 -5.34 -15.41
N TYR A 106 -25.84 -5.41 -14.80
CA TYR A 106 -24.71 -4.55 -15.12
C TYR A 106 -24.24 -4.75 -16.56
N GLN A 107 -24.05 -6.01 -16.99
CA GLN A 107 -23.61 -6.35 -18.35
C GLN A 107 -24.64 -6.00 -19.43
N ASN A 108 -25.93 -5.91 -19.08
CA ASN A 108 -27.00 -5.52 -20.02
C ASN A 108 -27.09 -4.00 -20.25
N LEU A 109 -26.39 -3.18 -19.46
CA LEU A 109 -26.29 -1.75 -19.71
C LEU A 109 -25.37 -1.49 -20.92
N SER A 110 -25.76 -0.52 -21.77
CA SER A 110 -24.85 -0.07 -22.81
C SER A 110 -23.62 0.61 -22.18
N PRO A 111 -22.45 0.59 -22.84
CA PRO A 111 -21.24 1.23 -22.30
C PRO A 111 -21.43 2.71 -21.95
N LEU A 112 -22.26 3.42 -22.73
CA LEU A 112 -22.58 4.83 -22.47
C LEU A 112 -23.42 5.01 -21.19
N LYS A 113 -24.41 4.12 -20.96
CA LYS A 113 -25.21 4.14 -19.73
C LYS A 113 -24.38 3.75 -18.51
N GLN A 114 -23.49 2.77 -18.63
CA GLN A 114 -22.57 2.42 -17.55
C GLN A 114 -21.74 3.63 -17.14
N ARG A 115 -21.08 4.30 -18.09
CA ARG A 115 -20.26 5.50 -17.82
C ARG A 115 -21.06 6.61 -17.13
N LEU A 116 -22.26 6.88 -17.62
CA LEU A 116 -23.13 7.92 -17.08
C LEU A 116 -23.52 7.63 -15.62
N ILE A 117 -23.99 6.41 -15.33
CA ILE A 117 -24.35 6.03 -13.96
C ILE A 117 -23.12 6.01 -13.05
N HIS A 118 -21.96 5.54 -13.52
CA HIS A 118 -20.72 5.62 -12.75
C HIS A 118 -20.31 7.06 -12.41
N ARG A 119 -20.50 8.00 -13.34
CA ARG A 119 -20.26 9.43 -13.09
C ARG A 119 -21.20 9.95 -12.00
N GLU A 120 -22.50 9.71 -12.14
CA GLU A 120 -23.53 10.14 -11.18
C GLU A 120 -23.25 9.59 -9.77
N VAL A 121 -22.93 8.30 -9.67
CA VAL A 121 -22.54 7.66 -8.41
C VAL A 121 -21.28 8.30 -7.84
N GLY A 122 -20.25 8.52 -8.65
CA GLY A 122 -19.00 9.16 -8.23
C GLY A 122 -19.22 10.58 -7.69
N GLU A 123 -19.97 11.41 -8.41
CA GLU A 123 -20.30 12.79 -8.01
C GLU A 123 -21.12 12.85 -6.73
N THR A 124 -22.02 11.89 -6.56
CA THR A 124 -22.84 11.76 -5.36
C THR A 124 -22.02 11.35 -4.13
N LEU A 125 -21.16 10.35 -4.29
CA LEU A 125 -20.25 9.91 -3.23
C LEU A 125 -19.25 11.01 -2.86
N GLU A 126 -18.84 11.84 -3.82
CA GLU A 126 -17.93 12.98 -3.63
C GLU A 126 -18.56 14.07 -2.73
N GLN A 127 -19.89 14.21 -2.74
CA GLN A 127 -20.62 15.17 -1.90
C GLN A 127 -20.92 14.65 -0.48
N SER A 128 -20.63 13.39 -0.19
CA SER A 128 -20.88 12.77 1.12
C SER A 128 -19.83 13.17 2.17
N HIS A 129 -20.21 13.17 3.45
CA HIS A 129 -19.37 13.68 4.56
C HIS A 129 -18.03 12.95 4.75
N VAL A 130 -17.88 11.72 4.24
CA VAL A 130 -16.63 10.95 4.27
C VAL A 130 -16.45 10.24 2.91
N PRO A 131 -15.82 10.90 1.91
CA PRO A 131 -15.59 10.27 0.62
C PRO A 131 -14.54 9.16 0.74
N PHE A 132 -14.90 7.96 0.31
CA PHE A 132 -13.96 6.84 0.20
C PHE A 132 -13.18 6.97 -1.09
N ALA A 133 -11.96 7.49 -1.01
CA ALA A 133 -11.12 7.77 -2.18
C ALA A 133 -10.99 6.56 -3.13
N ALA A 134 -10.88 5.34 -2.59
CA ALA A 134 -10.85 4.12 -3.37
C ALA A 134 -12.14 3.89 -4.19
N ALA A 135 -13.31 4.14 -3.61
CA ALA A 135 -14.59 4.02 -4.30
C ALA A 135 -14.75 5.12 -5.36
N LEU A 136 -14.38 6.35 -5.03
CA LEU A 136 -14.41 7.46 -5.98
C LEU A 136 -13.49 7.21 -7.17
N ALA A 137 -12.25 6.77 -6.93
CA ALA A 137 -11.32 6.41 -7.99
C ALA A 137 -11.91 5.33 -8.89
N HIS A 138 -12.49 4.28 -8.31
CA HIS A 138 -13.16 3.21 -9.06
C HIS A 138 -14.28 3.74 -9.97
N HIS A 139 -15.21 4.52 -9.42
CA HIS A 139 -16.34 5.06 -10.18
C HIS A 139 -15.87 6.04 -11.27
N PHE A 140 -14.94 6.95 -10.98
CA PHE A 140 -14.45 7.91 -11.97
C PHE A 140 -13.64 7.25 -13.09
N PHE A 141 -12.88 6.19 -12.82
CA PHE A 141 -12.23 5.42 -13.89
C PHE A 141 -13.24 4.73 -14.82
N LEU A 142 -14.27 4.09 -14.27
CA LEU A 142 -15.34 3.46 -15.07
C LEU A 142 -16.21 4.49 -15.81
N ALA A 143 -16.31 5.71 -15.28
CA ALA A 143 -16.92 6.86 -15.96
C ALA A 143 -16.04 7.48 -17.06
N GLN A 144 -14.77 7.07 -17.18
CA GLN A 144 -13.74 7.67 -18.04
C GLN A 144 -13.38 9.13 -17.69
N GLU A 145 -13.56 9.51 -16.43
CA GLU A 145 -13.12 10.79 -15.87
C GLU A 145 -11.68 10.65 -15.33
N LEU A 146 -10.70 10.58 -16.24
CA LEU A 146 -9.32 10.22 -15.91
C LEU A 146 -8.67 11.13 -14.87
N GLU A 147 -8.91 12.44 -14.91
CA GLU A 147 -8.32 13.40 -13.96
C GLU A 147 -8.85 13.19 -12.53
N LYS A 148 -10.18 13.01 -12.38
CA LYS A 148 -10.78 12.67 -11.08
C LYS A 148 -10.32 11.29 -10.61
N GLY A 149 -10.29 10.31 -11.50
CA GLY A 149 -9.78 8.96 -11.23
C GLY A 149 -8.34 8.99 -10.70
N LEU A 150 -7.46 9.76 -11.34
CA LEU A 150 -6.08 10.00 -10.91
C LEU A 150 -6.02 10.62 -9.51
N SER A 151 -6.73 11.73 -9.29
CA SER A 151 -6.73 12.44 -8.00
C SER A 151 -7.13 11.51 -6.85
N TYR A 152 -8.22 10.77 -7.02
CA TYR A 152 -8.71 9.86 -6.00
C TYR A 152 -7.88 8.60 -5.84
N SER A 153 -7.21 8.11 -6.89
CA SER A 153 -6.29 6.98 -6.75
C SER A 153 -5.01 7.35 -6.00
N ILE A 154 -4.50 8.59 -6.16
CA ILE A 154 -3.43 9.12 -5.32
C ILE A 154 -3.84 9.14 -3.84
N GLN A 155 -5.05 9.64 -3.55
CA GLN A 155 -5.59 9.67 -2.19
C GLN A 155 -5.80 8.27 -1.61
N ALA A 156 -6.35 7.34 -2.41
CA ALA A 156 -6.57 5.95 -2.01
C ALA A 156 -5.24 5.23 -1.71
N ALA A 157 -4.21 5.47 -2.51
CA ALA A 157 -2.87 4.94 -2.25
C ALA A 157 -2.29 5.50 -0.94
N ALA A 158 -2.45 6.80 -0.67
CA ALA A 158 -1.99 7.41 0.58
C ALA A 158 -2.73 6.83 1.80
N GLN A 159 -4.05 6.68 1.73
CA GLN A 159 -4.86 6.05 2.78
C GLN A 159 -4.42 4.60 3.04
N ALA A 160 -4.16 3.82 1.99
CA ALA A 160 -3.68 2.45 2.12
C ALA A 160 -2.29 2.38 2.77
N ARG A 161 -1.35 3.27 2.40
CA ARG A 161 -0.03 3.34 3.03
C ARG A 161 -0.11 3.71 4.51
N ALA A 162 -0.99 4.64 4.89
CA ALA A 162 -1.16 5.06 6.29
C ALA A 162 -1.58 3.91 7.23
N ILE A 163 -2.20 2.86 6.69
CA ILE A 163 -2.59 1.66 7.45
C ILE A 163 -1.75 0.42 7.11
N ASN A 164 -0.61 0.59 6.42
CA ASN A 164 0.29 -0.49 5.99
C ASN A 164 -0.38 -1.56 5.10
N ALA A 165 -1.38 -1.18 4.32
CA ALA A 165 -2.06 -2.05 3.36
C ALA A 165 -1.29 -2.05 2.01
N SER A 166 -0.10 -2.66 1.99
CA SER A 166 0.83 -2.64 0.84
C SER A 166 0.20 -3.11 -0.49
N PRO A 167 -0.62 -4.18 -0.55
CA PRO A 167 -1.28 -4.59 -1.80
C PRO A 167 -2.23 -3.52 -2.36
N GLN A 168 -3.01 -2.87 -1.50
CA GLN A 168 -3.95 -1.81 -1.89
C GLN A 168 -3.20 -0.54 -2.29
N ALA A 169 -2.13 -0.19 -1.57
CA ALA A 169 -1.27 0.93 -1.94
C ALA A 169 -0.65 0.71 -3.32
N LEU A 170 -0.11 -0.49 -3.58
CA LEU A 170 0.45 -0.87 -4.87
C LEU A 170 -0.57 -0.78 -6.00
N PHE A 171 -1.78 -1.31 -5.77
CA PHE A 171 -2.88 -1.27 -6.73
C PHE A 171 -3.23 0.17 -7.13
N TRP A 172 -3.48 1.04 -6.14
CA TRP A 172 -3.91 2.41 -6.41
C TRP A 172 -2.79 3.29 -6.99
N THR A 173 -1.54 3.10 -6.55
CA THR A 173 -0.40 3.79 -7.16
C THR A 173 -0.20 3.37 -8.62
N THR A 174 -0.39 2.08 -8.94
CA THR A 174 -0.33 1.60 -10.33
C THR A 174 -1.45 2.18 -11.18
N ARG A 175 -2.69 2.20 -10.68
CA ARG A 175 -3.83 2.86 -11.37
C ARG A 175 -3.58 4.34 -11.63
N ALA A 176 -2.99 5.06 -10.67
CA ALA A 176 -2.63 6.46 -10.85
C ALA A 176 -1.58 6.67 -11.96
N LEU A 177 -0.55 5.80 -12.02
CA LEU A 177 0.46 5.84 -13.09
C LEU A 177 -0.14 5.53 -14.47
N GLU A 178 -1.00 4.53 -14.58
CA GLU A 178 -1.74 4.19 -15.81
C GLU A 178 -2.63 5.35 -16.28
N ALA A 179 -3.23 6.10 -15.35
CA ALA A 179 -4.04 7.28 -15.66
C ALA A 179 -3.17 8.43 -16.20
N LEU A 180 -2.00 8.66 -15.61
CA LEU A 180 -1.02 9.64 -16.11
C LEU A 180 -0.52 9.28 -17.51
N ASP A 181 -0.31 8.00 -17.81
CA ASP A 181 0.08 7.54 -19.14
C ASP A 181 -0.97 7.89 -20.20
N GLN A 182 -2.26 7.80 -19.84
CA GLN A 182 -3.37 8.12 -20.74
C GLN A 182 -3.58 9.63 -20.93
N LEU A 183 -3.35 10.44 -19.90
CA LEU A 183 -3.50 11.91 -19.95
C LEU A 183 -2.39 12.60 -20.75
N GLY A 184 -1.24 11.94 -20.94
CA GLY A 184 -0.12 12.45 -21.71
C GLY A 184 0.77 13.46 -20.94
N PRO A 185 1.88 13.91 -21.55
CA PRO A 185 2.98 14.57 -20.83
C PRO A 185 2.77 16.05 -20.45
N GLY A 186 1.66 16.69 -20.85
CA GLY A 186 1.54 18.16 -20.88
C GLY A 186 0.95 18.90 -19.67
N HIS A 187 0.30 18.22 -18.71
CA HIS A 187 -0.64 18.89 -17.80
C HIS A 187 -0.38 18.71 -16.29
N VAL A 188 0.87 18.69 -15.81
CA VAL A 188 1.32 18.46 -14.38
C VAL A 188 1.95 17.05 -14.14
N ALA A 189 2.30 16.35 -15.23
CA ALA A 189 2.60 14.91 -15.18
C ALA A 189 3.94 14.47 -14.56
N GLN A 190 5.06 15.19 -14.74
CA GLN A 190 6.38 14.60 -14.43
C GLN A 190 6.72 14.56 -12.93
N SER A 191 6.46 15.63 -12.18
CA SER A 191 6.73 15.60 -10.73
C SER A 191 5.78 14.64 -10.01
N GLN A 192 4.50 14.61 -10.37
CA GLN A 192 3.55 13.64 -9.81
C GLN A 192 3.90 12.20 -10.17
N ARG A 193 4.33 11.95 -11.42
CA ARG A 193 4.84 10.66 -11.85
C ARG A 193 6.05 10.23 -11.02
N PHE A 194 6.97 11.16 -10.71
CA PHE A 194 8.11 10.87 -9.85
C PHE A 194 7.67 10.39 -8.47
N GLU A 195 6.78 11.13 -7.80
CA GLU A 195 6.29 10.76 -6.46
C GLU A 195 5.60 9.38 -6.46
N LEU A 196 4.81 9.09 -7.51
CA LEU A 196 4.12 7.81 -7.65
C LEU A 196 5.08 6.65 -7.93
N LEU A 197 6.06 6.84 -8.83
CA LEU A 197 7.08 5.83 -9.10
C LEU A 197 7.94 5.56 -7.86
N LEU A 198 8.35 6.61 -7.14
CA LEU A 198 9.12 6.45 -5.91
C LEU A 198 8.32 5.70 -4.85
N ALA A 199 7.05 6.04 -4.66
CA ALA A 199 6.20 5.33 -3.72
C ALA A 199 6.02 3.84 -4.10
N ARG A 200 5.88 3.55 -5.40
CA ARG A 200 5.72 2.17 -5.88
C ARG A 200 7.01 1.37 -5.78
N GLU A 201 8.15 1.97 -6.09
CA GLU A 201 9.49 1.39 -5.91
C GLU A 201 9.71 0.98 -4.46
N GLN A 202 9.36 1.85 -3.50
CA GLN A 202 9.47 1.55 -2.07
C GLN A 202 8.56 0.39 -1.65
N ILE A 203 7.36 0.29 -2.22
CA ILE A 203 6.46 -0.85 -1.98
C ILE A 203 7.05 -2.14 -2.57
N TYR A 204 7.67 -2.08 -3.76
CA TYR A 204 8.34 -3.24 -4.34
C TYR A 204 9.58 -3.67 -3.55
N ASP A 205 10.37 -2.72 -3.04
CA ASP A 205 11.48 -2.99 -2.12
C ASP A 205 11.01 -3.76 -0.88
N PHE A 206 9.92 -3.27 -0.28
CA PHE A 206 9.29 -3.85 0.89
C PHE A 206 8.74 -5.27 0.63
N LEU A 207 8.10 -5.49 -0.52
CA LEU A 207 7.53 -6.78 -0.94
C LEU A 207 8.57 -7.74 -1.54
N ASP A 208 9.84 -7.34 -1.61
CA ASP A 208 10.93 -8.10 -2.22
C ASP A 208 10.74 -8.39 -3.72
N ASN A 209 9.99 -7.54 -4.44
CA ASN A 209 9.79 -7.66 -5.88
C ASN A 209 10.88 -6.92 -6.66
N ARG A 210 12.06 -7.53 -6.73
CA ARG A 210 13.26 -6.93 -7.35
C ARG A 210 13.12 -6.58 -8.82
N PRO A 211 12.50 -7.40 -9.69
CA PRO A 211 12.31 -7.03 -11.09
C PRO A 211 11.48 -5.74 -11.26
N ALA A 212 10.33 -5.65 -10.58
CA ALA A 212 9.47 -4.47 -10.70
C ALA A 212 10.09 -3.23 -10.03
N GLN A 213 10.85 -3.43 -8.94
CA GLN A 213 11.64 -2.36 -8.32
C GLN A 213 12.69 -1.79 -9.28
N ALA A 214 13.40 -2.65 -10.02
CA ALA A 214 14.40 -2.22 -11.00
C ALA A 214 13.78 -1.41 -12.14
N ASP A 215 12.59 -1.81 -12.62
CA ASP A 215 11.86 -1.09 -13.65
C ASP A 215 11.49 0.33 -13.18
N ASP A 216 10.99 0.47 -11.95
CA ASP A 216 10.65 1.78 -11.39
C ASP A 216 11.90 2.64 -11.12
N LEU A 217 13.00 2.05 -10.64
CA LEU A 217 14.29 2.77 -10.47
C LEU A 217 14.83 3.27 -11.82
N ALA A 218 14.76 2.47 -12.87
CA ALA A 218 15.17 2.88 -14.21
C ALA A 218 14.30 4.04 -14.73
N ALA A 219 12.98 3.97 -14.53
CA ALA A 219 12.05 5.03 -14.91
C ALA A 219 12.32 6.33 -14.11
N LEU A 220 12.57 6.23 -12.80
CA LEU A 220 12.95 7.36 -11.95
C LEU A 220 14.26 7.99 -12.43
N GLN A 221 15.28 7.19 -12.72
CA GLN A 221 16.57 7.69 -13.21
C GLN A 221 16.40 8.48 -14.51
N GLN A 222 15.61 7.98 -15.47
CA GLN A 222 15.30 8.70 -16.70
C GLN A 222 14.55 10.01 -16.42
N LEU A 223 13.58 9.99 -15.52
CA LEU A 223 12.76 11.14 -15.18
C LEU A 223 13.56 12.26 -14.51
N THR A 224 14.56 11.93 -13.69
CA THR A 224 15.43 12.94 -13.07
C THR A 224 16.34 13.66 -14.07
N GLN A 225 16.57 13.08 -15.25
CA GLN A 225 17.30 13.77 -16.34
C GLN A 225 16.46 14.88 -16.96
N SER A 226 15.13 14.74 -17.01
CA SER A 226 14.24 15.76 -17.55
C SER A 226 13.75 16.79 -16.53
N LEU A 227 13.60 16.41 -15.26
CA LEU A 227 13.04 17.27 -14.20
C LEU A 227 14.00 18.35 -13.67
N ASP A 228 15.30 18.22 -13.93
CA ASP A 228 16.39 19.03 -13.35
C ASP A 228 16.20 19.42 -11.86
N ASP A 229 15.76 18.46 -11.05
CA ASP A 229 15.51 18.64 -9.62
C ASP A 229 16.62 17.93 -8.81
N PRO A 230 17.53 18.68 -8.15
CA PRO A 230 18.66 18.08 -7.46
C PRO A 230 18.26 17.28 -6.22
N VAL A 231 17.13 17.62 -5.56
CA VAL A 231 16.59 16.86 -4.43
C VAL A 231 16.17 15.47 -4.91
N LYS A 232 15.40 15.41 -5.98
CA LYS A 232 14.94 14.14 -6.57
C LYS A 232 16.09 13.27 -7.07
N LYS A 233 17.15 13.88 -7.64
CA LYS A 233 18.37 13.15 -8.04
C LYS A 233 19.03 12.45 -6.84
N VAL A 234 19.16 13.14 -5.71
CA VAL A 234 19.72 12.55 -4.48
C VAL A 234 18.87 11.38 -4.00
N MET A 235 17.55 11.55 -3.96
CA MET A 235 16.61 10.50 -3.54
C MET A 235 16.78 9.24 -4.40
N VAL A 236 16.82 9.38 -5.73
CA VAL A 236 17.01 8.24 -6.64
C VAL A 236 18.36 7.56 -6.42
N HIS A 237 19.45 8.31 -6.25
CA HIS A 237 20.76 7.72 -5.96
C HIS A 237 20.79 6.96 -4.62
N ASN A 238 20.11 7.47 -3.58
CA ASN A 238 19.96 6.75 -2.31
C ASN A 238 19.19 5.44 -2.46
N ARG A 239 18.08 5.45 -3.21
CA ARG A 239 17.29 4.24 -3.50
C ARG A 239 18.06 3.24 -4.37
N GLN A 240 18.81 3.72 -5.35
CA GLN A 240 19.69 2.91 -6.18
C GLN A 240 20.78 2.23 -5.36
N ALA A 241 21.43 2.96 -4.44
CA ALA A 241 22.44 2.40 -3.55
C ALA A 241 21.87 1.30 -2.65
N GLN A 242 20.66 1.51 -2.11
CA GLN A 242 19.97 0.50 -1.32
C GLN A 242 19.69 -0.77 -2.13
N TYR A 243 19.16 -0.61 -3.35
CA TYR A 243 18.89 -1.73 -4.25
C TYR A 243 20.17 -2.53 -4.58
N GLU A 244 21.24 -1.83 -4.97
CA GLU A 244 22.53 -2.44 -5.28
C GLU A 244 23.15 -3.17 -4.08
N ARG A 245 23.02 -2.61 -2.87
CA ARG A 245 23.46 -3.26 -1.63
C ARG A 245 22.69 -4.56 -1.38
N ILE A 246 21.36 -4.54 -1.54
CA ILE A 246 20.52 -5.74 -1.36
C ILE A 246 20.95 -6.85 -2.34
N LEU A 247 21.28 -6.48 -3.58
CA LEU A 247 21.81 -7.40 -4.59
C LEU A 247 23.29 -7.78 -4.40
N LYS A 248 23.95 -7.30 -3.34
CA LYS A 248 25.37 -7.55 -3.02
C LYS A 248 26.36 -6.99 -4.06
N HIS A 249 25.94 -5.98 -4.83
CA HIS A 249 26.79 -5.19 -5.71
C HIS A 249 27.45 -4.04 -4.94
N LEU A 250 28.24 -4.38 -3.92
CA LEU A 250 28.74 -3.41 -2.92
C LEU A 250 29.59 -2.27 -3.51
N PRO A 251 30.46 -2.46 -4.53
CA PRO A 251 31.19 -1.35 -5.14
C PRO A 251 30.27 -0.34 -5.86
N GLN A 252 29.25 -0.82 -6.58
CA GLN A 252 28.26 0.03 -7.23
C GLN A 252 27.43 0.77 -6.18
N ALA A 253 26.95 0.06 -5.16
CA ALA A 253 26.17 0.64 -4.07
C ALA A 253 26.92 1.79 -3.38
N ALA A 254 28.22 1.59 -3.09
CA ALA A 254 29.07 2.61 -2.50
C ALA A 254 29.19 3.84 -3.40
N ALA A 255 29.41 3.65 -4.71
CA ALA A 255 29.49 4.74 -5.66
C ALA A 255 28.18 5.54 -5.77
N SER A 256 27.04 4.84 -5.80
CA SER A 256 25.70 5.45 -5.80
C SER A 256 25.44 6.27 -4.53
N ALA A 257 25.74 5.71 -3.35
CA ALA A 257 25.55 6.40 -2.08
C ALA A 257 26.51 7.59 -1.90
N GLN A 258 27.76 7.47 -2.35
CA GLN A 258 28.73 8.57 -2.33
C GLN A 258 28.29 9.72 -3.24
N THR A 259 27.76 9.40 -4.42
CA THR A 259 27.19 10.38 -5.35
C THR A 259 26.01 11.10 -4.73
N ALA A 260 25.11 10.37 -4.07
CA ALA A 260 23.99 10.94 -3.33
C ALA A 260 24.46 11.89 -2.22
N LEU A 261 25.42 11.47 -1.39
CA LEU A 261 25.96 12.27 -0.29
C LEU A 261 26.59 13.58 -0.78
N LEU A 262 27.41 13.51 -1.84
CA LEU A 262 28.04 14.70 -2.42
C LEU A 262 27.01 15.65 -3.00
N ALA A 263 25.95 15.14 -3.60
CA ALA A 263 24.86 15.95 -4.12
C ALA A 263 24.00 16.56 -2.99
N ALA A 264 23.71 15.81 -1.93
CA ALA A 264 22.99 16.27 -0.74
C ALA A 264 23.71 17.45 -0.06
N ARG A 265 25.04 17.35 0.09
CA ARG A 265 25.90 18.43 0.60
C ARG A 265 25.86 19.69 -0.26
N ARG A 266 25.82 19.54 -1.59
CA ARG A 266 25.77 20.70 -2.50
C ARG A 266 24.46 21.48 -2.42
N ILE A 267 23.38 20.83 -1.99
CA ILE A 267 22.08 21.45 -1.81
C ILE A 267 21.78 21.78 -0.34
N ASP A 268 22.78 21.63 0.55
CA ASP A 268 22.68 21.89 1.98
C ASP A 268 21.45 21.22 2.63
N ASN A 269 21.18 19.96 2.28
CA ASN A 269 20.03 19.21 2.78
C ASN A 269 20.46 18.14 3.82
N PRO A 270 20.40 18.44 5.13
CA PRO A 270 20.91 17.56 6.18
C PRO A 270 20.14 16.24 6.29
N LEU A 271 18.84 16.22 5.97
CA LEU A 271 18.05 14.99 6.00
C LEU A 271 18.49 14.02 4.90
N LEU A 272 18.71 14.52 3.69
CA LEU A 272 19.22 13.71 2.60
C LEU A 272 20.68 13.28 2.81
N GLU A 273 21.50 14.13 3.45
CA GLU A 273 22.85 13.74 3.87
C GLU A 273 22.79 12.56 4.84
N ALA A 274 21.94 12.64 5.87
CA ALA A 274 21.75 11.56 6.82
C ALA A 274 21.29 10.26 6.13
N GLU A 275 20.35 10.33 5.19
CA GLU A 275 19.92 9.16 4.43
C GLU A 275 21.06 8.53 3.63
N SER A 276 21.89 9.34 2.95
CA SER A 276 23.06 8.84 2.23
C SER A 276 24.10 8.23 3.16
N LEU A 277 24.31 8.84 4.33
CA LEU A 277 25.21 8.32 5.36
C LEU A 277 24.72 6.98 5.93
N ILE A 278 23.41 6.80 6.16
CA ILE A 278 22.84 5.50 6.55
C ILE A 278 23.15 4.43 5.50
N GLN A 279 23.00 4.74 4.21
CA GLN A 279 23.35 3.78 3.14
C GLN A 279 24.83 3.43 3.19
N LEU A 280 25.71 4.43 3.28
CA LEU A 280 27.16 4.22 3.39
C LEU A 280 27.55 3.44 4.65
N ALA A 281 26.87 3.64 5.77
CA ALA A 281 27.09 2.90 7.00
C ALA A 281 26.81 1.40 6.80
N TYR A 282 25.64 1.05 6.25
CA TYR A 282 25.31 -0.34 5.92
C TYR A 282 26.29 -0.95 4.92
N ILE A 283 26.63 -0.23 3.84
CA ILE A 283 27.56 -0.72 2.81
C ILE A 283 28.96 -0.95 3.41
N SER A 284 29.45 -0.01 4.22
CA SER A 284 30.77 -0.11 4.88
C SER A 284 30.82 -1.28 5.86
N ALA A 285 29.74 -1.51 6.61
CA ALA A 285 29.63 -2.66 7.52
C ALA A 285 29.68 -3.99 6.75
N GLU A 286 28.95 -4.09 5.64
CA GLU A 286 28.96 -5.29 4.79
C GLU A 286 30.30 -5.53 4.10
N GLN A 287 31.08 -4.47 3.85
CA GLN A 287 32.46 -4.57 3.37
C GLN A 287 33.49 -4.91 4.47
N GLY A 288 33.08 -4.90 5.73
CA GLY A 288 33.97 -5.09 6.89
C GLY A 288 34.75 -3.84 7.31
N HIS A 289 34.47 -2.67 6.73
CA HIS A 289 35.06 -1.39 7.11
C HIS A 289 34.33 -0.79 8.31
N ILE A 290 34.48 -1.43 9.47
CA ILE A 290 33.71 -1.14 10.69
C ILE A 290 33.88 0.31 11.18
N GLU A 291 35.11 0.84 11.18
CA GLU A 291 35.36 2.22 11.64
C GLU A 291 34.63 3.24 10.77
N LEU A 292 34.64 3.06 9.45
CA LEU A 292 33.88 3.89 8.51
C LEU A 292 32.37 3.71 8.69
N ALA A 293 31.91 2.48 8.94
CA ALA A 293 30.49 2.21 9.17
C ALA A 293 29.97 2.95 10.41
N LEU A 294 30.72 2.90 11.52
CA LEU A 294 30.39 3.63 12.75
C LEU A 294 30.44 5.14 12.55
N ALA A 295 31.46 5.65 11.85
CA ALA A 295 31.56 7.08 11.55
C ALA A 295 30.33 7.57 10.77
N HIS A 296 29.98 6.91 9.66
CA HIS A 296 28.80 7.27 8.89
C HIS A 296 27.49 7.14 9.70
N GLY A 297 27.35 6.10 10.52
CA GLY A 297 26.16 5.91 11.35
C GLY A 297 25.99 7.00 12.42
N HIS A 298 27.08 7.42 13.08
CA HIS A 298 27.06 8.50 14.06
C HIS A 298 26.82 9.86 13.40
N ASP A 299 27.49 10.15 12.27
CA ASP A 299 27.26 11.38 11.50
C ASP A 299 25.78 11.48 11.07
N ALA A 300 25.18 10.38 10.61
CA ALA A 300 23.76 10.34 10.28
C ALA A 300 22.87 10.62 11.49
N GLN A 301 23.20 10.03 12.65
CA GLN A 301 22.46 10.24 13.88
C GLN A 301 22.53 11.69 14.36
N ASP A 302 23.66 12.36 14.20
CA ASP A 302 23.83 13.78 14.57
C ASP A 302 22.92 14.70 13.75
N PHE A 303 22.74 14.42 12.45
CA PHE A 303 21.79 15.16 11.62
C PHE A 303 20.32 14.88 11.96
N LEU A 304 20.00 13.68 12.45
CA LEU A 304 18.63 13.24 12.69
C LEU A 304 18.13 13.57 14.08
N ASN A 305 19.03 13.75 15.04
CA ASN A 305 18.68 14.07 16.42
C ASN A 305 17.87 15.37 16.52
N GLY A 306 16.59 15.25 16.88
CA GLY A 306 15.68 16.39 17.00
C GLY A 306 15.22 16.99 15.66
N ALA A 307 15.50 16.34 14.53
CA ALA A 307 15.16 16.84 13.20
C ALA A 307 13.68 16.63 12.79
N GLY A 308 12.88 16.00 13.65
CA GLY A 308 11.46 15.71 13.36
C GLY A 308 11.26 14.59 12.32
N ALA A 309 12.26 13.74 12.11
CA ALA A 309 12.24 12.62 11.16
C ALA A 309 12.36 11.26 11.87
N PRO A 310 11.36 10.83 12.68
CA PRO A 310 11.48 9.68 13.57
C PRO A 310 11.75 8.35 12.84
N GLN A 311 11.25 8.19 11.61
CA GLN A 311 11.47 6.99 10.80
C GLN A 311 12.93 6.89 10.32
N ALA A 312 13.52 8.02 9.89
CA ALA A 312 14.92 8.06 9.48
C ALA A 312 15.84 7.89 10.70
N GLU A 313 15.51 8.52 11.82
CA GLU A 313 16.23 8.36 13.09
C GLU A 313 16.22 6.90 13.56
N ALA A 314 15.05 6.25 13.60
CA ALA A 314 14.97 4.84 13.98
C ALA A 314 15.75 3.93 13.02
N ARG A 315 15.80 4.25 11.72
CA ARG A 315 16.62 3.53 10.74
C ARG A 315 18.12 3.68 11.01
N SER A 316 18.58 4.88 11.35
CA SER A 316 19.97 5.14 11.75
C SER A 316 20.35 4.34 13.00
N LEU A 317 19.48 4.37 14.02
CA LEU A 317 19.68 3.62 15.25
C LEU A 317 19.70 2.10 15.01
N ASN A 318 18.80 1.56 14.17
CA ASN A 318 18.85 0.15 13.78
C ASN A 318 20.17 -0.18 13.06
N CYS A 319 20.67 0.71 12.18
CA CYS A 319 21.96 0.55 11.51
C CYS A 319 23.12 0.47 12.50
N LEU A 320 23.19 1.40 13.46
CA LEU A 320 24.18 1.35 14.54
C LEU A 320 24.04 0.08 15.37
N GLY A 321 22.82 -0.35 15.69
CA GLY A 321 22.53 -1.61 16.37
C GLY A 321 23.12 -2.81 15.63
N ASP A 322 22.92 -2.89 14.31
CA ASP A 322 23.49 -3.94 13.46
C ASP A 322 25.02 -3.92 13.46
N ILE A 323 25.63 -2.74 13.34
CA ILE A 323 27.09 -2.58 13.33
C ILE A 323 27.67 -3.03 14.67
N TYR A 324 27.13 -2.55 15.79
CA TYR A 324 27.60 -2.93 17.13
C TYR A 324 27.42 -4.43 17.40
N ARG A 325 26.31 -5.04 16.94
CA ARG A 325 26.10 -6.49 17.04
C ARG A 325 27.17 -7.27 16.28
N ILE A 326 27.48 -6.89 15.04
CA ILE A 326 28.54 -7.53 14.22
C ILE A 326 29.91 -7.42 14.91
N THR A 327 30.18 -6.29 15.58
CA THR A 327 31.42 -6.08 16.36
C THR A 327 31.42 -6.71 17.74
N LYS A 328 30.31 -7.35 18.15
CA LYS A 328 30.10 -7.97 19.47
C LYS A 328 30.09 -7.01 20.66
N ASP A 329 29.89 -5.71 20.43
CA ASP A 329 29.52 -4.77 21.50
C ASP A 329 28.00 -4.87 21.73
N TYR A 330 27.60 -5.97 22.36
CA TYR A 330 26.21 -6.29 22.60
C TYR A 330 25.46 -5.24 23.45
N PRO A 331 26.07 -4.64 24.51
CA PRO A 331 25.42 -3.57 25.26
C PRO A 331 25.06 -2.36 24.41
N GLN A 332 25.95 -1.90 23.52
CA GLN A 332 25.62 -0.80 22.61
C GLN A 332 24.56 -1.21 21.59
N ALA A 333 24.67 -2.40 21.00
CA ALA A 333 23.68 -2.91 20.06
C ALA A 333 22.27 -2.93 20.68
N GLU A 334 22.14 -3.44 21.90
CA GLU A 334 20.86 -3.51 22.63
C GLU A 334 20.27 -2.12 22.87
N LYS A 335 21.11 -1.16 23.27
CA LYS A 335 20.70 0.23 23.48
C LYS A 335 20.11 0.83 22.20
N TYR A 336 20.82 0.72 21.07
CA TYR A 336 20.39 1.30 19.81
C TYR A 336 19.12 0.66 19.27
N TYR A 337 19.02 -0.68 19.28
CA TYR A 337 17.78 -1.34 18.83
C TYR A 337 16.58 -0.99 19.72
N ARG A 338 16.74 -0.86 21.05
CA ARG A 338 15.65 -0.45 21.93
C ARG A 338 15.20 0.99 21.69
N GLN A 339 16.14 1.90 21.42
CA GLN A 339 15.81 3.28 21.06
C GLN A 339 15.05 3.33 19.73
N ALA A 340 15.50 2.58 18.72
CA ALA A 340 14.80 2.47 17.44
C ALA A 340 13.38 1.89 17.62
N LEU A 341 13.24 0.83 18.41
CA LEU A 341 11.95 0.21 18.71
C LEU A 341 10.96 1.20 19.33
N ALA A 342 11.41 1.96 20.34
CA ALA A 342 10.56 2.95 21.01
C ALA A 342 10.08 4.06 20.05
N LEU A 343 10.97 4.53 19.16
CA LEU A 343 10.61 5.52 18.13
C LEU A 343 9.62 4.95 17.12
N ASN A 344 9.84 3.74 16.63
CA ASN A 344 8.95 3.08 15.68
C ASN A 344 7.55 2.84 16.27
N GLN A 345 7.47 2.41 17.54
CA GLN A 345 6.19 2.24 18.24
C GLN A 345 5.45 3.56 18.46
N THR A 346 6.18 4.62 18.86
CA THR A 346 5.58 5.93 19.12
C THR A 346 5.09 6.60 17.83
N SER A 347 5.81 6.41 16.72
CA SER A 347 5.45 6.96 15.40
C SER A 347 4.45 6.10 14.63
N GLY A 348 4.20 4.85 15.07
CA GLY A 348 3.33 3.91 14.36
C GLY A 348 3.98 3.26 13.14
N ASP A 349 5.31 3.33 12.99
CA ASP A 349 6.06 2.66 11.92
C ASP A 349 6.16 1.15 12.19
N ARG A 350 5.12 0.41 11.77
CA ARG A 350 5.06 -1.06 11.90
C ARG A 350 6.21 -1.77 11.17
N PRO A 351 6.59 -1.34 9.94
CA PRO A 351 7.79 -1.85 9.30
C PRO A 351 9.06 -1.71 10.13
N GLY A 352 9.31 -0.52 10.67
CA GLY A 352 10.46 -0.25 11.54
C GLY A 352 10.41 -1.04 12.84
N GLU A 353 9.22 -1.18 13.45
CA GLU A 353 9.01 -1.95 14.68
C GLU A 353 9.43 -3.41 14.49
N ALA A 354 8.98 -4.04 13.39
CA ALA A 354 9.36 -5.40 13.06
C ALA A 354 10.88 -5.55 12.85
N ALA A 355 11.53 -4.57 12.20
CA ALA A 355 12.97 -4.57 12.01
C ALA A 355 13.75 -4.49 13.32
N SER A 356 13.37 -3.58 14.22
CA SER A 356 14.01 -3.43 15.53
C SER A 356 13.81 -4.67 16.41
N LEU A 357 12.61 -5.28 16.41
CA LEU A 357 12.34 -6.52 17.14
C LEU A 357 13.15 -7.70 16.59
N SER A 358 13.29 -7.81 15.27
CA SER A 358 14.11 -8.85 14.62
C SER A 358 15.59 -8.69 14.97
N GLY A 359 16.09 -7.45 14.99
CA GLY A 359 17.44 -7.10 15.43
C GLY A 359 17.70 -7.48 16.90
N LEU A 360 16.78 -7.10 17.80
CA LEU A 360 16.82 -7.50 19.21
C LEU A 360 16.77 -9.01 19.39
N GLY A 361 15.90 -9.71 18.66
CA GLY A 361 15.80 -11.17 18.72
C GLY A 361 17.10 -11.86 18.32
N SER A 362 17.76 -11.36 17.27
CA SER A 362 19.07 -11.85 16.83
C SER A 362 20.16 -11.59 17.88
N LEU A 363 20.18 -10.39 18.46
CA LEU A 363 21.11 -10.01 19.52
C LEU A 363 20.95 -10.88 20.79
N LEU A 364 19.71 -11.07 21.23
CA LEU A 364 19.40 -11.86 22.43
C LEU A 364 19.72 -13.34 22.23
N LEU A 365 19.55 -13.85 21.00
CA LEU A 365 19.98 -15.19 20.62
C LEU A 365 21.51 -15.33 20.73
N GLU A 366 22.28 -14.38 20.23
CA GLU A 366 23.75 -14.39 20.29
C GLU A 366 24.29 -14.28 21.73
N THR A 367 23.58 -13.58 22.62
CA THR A 367 23.93 -13.42 24.03
C THR A 367 23.41 -14.54 24.94
N GLY A 368 22.69 -15.51 24.39
CA GLY A 368 22.18 -16.68 25.12
C GLY A 368 20.88 -16.44 25.90
N ASN A 369 20.25 -15.27 25.76
CA ASN A 369 18.96 -14.98 26.36
C ASN A 369 17.81 -15.50 25.47
N PHE A 370 17.68 -16.82 25.41
CA PHE A 370 16.78 -17.51 24.48
C PHE A 370 15.29 -17.19 24.69
N ALA A 371 14.85 -16.98 25.93
CA ALA A 371 13.45 -16.70 26.23
C ALA A 371 13.02 -15.34 25.66
N ASP A 372 13.82 -14.29 25.91
CA ASP A 372 13.54 -12.95 25.41
C ASP A 372 13.74 -12.86 23.89
N ALA A 373 14.73 -13.58 23.35
CA ALA A 373 14.94 -13.71 21.92
C ALA A 373 13.70 -14.27 21.22
N ALA A 374 13.13 -15.35 21.75
CA ALA A 374 11.92 -15.96 21.21
C ALA A 374 10.70 -15.02 21.31
N GLY A 375 10.61 -14.23 22.40
CA GLY A 375 9.60 -13.18 22.55
C GLY A 375 9.68 -12.15 21.42
N CYS A 376 10.86 -11.57 21.20
CA CYS A 376 11.09 -10.58 20.15
C CYS A 376 10.82 -11.15 18.75
N CYS A 377 11.33 -12.35 18.44
CA CYS A 377 11.13 -12.98 17.14
C CYS A 377 9.65 -13.33 16.87
N ARG A 378 8.88 -13.74 17.89
CA ARG A 378 7.43 -13.98 17.71
C ARG A 378 6.65 -12.71 17.41
N GLN A 379 6.93 -11.62 18.12
CA GLN A 379 6.29 -10.33 17.87
C GLN A 379 6.65 -9.80 16.47
N ALA A 380 7.93 -9.84 16.10
CA ALA A 380 8.38 -9.47 14.76
C ALA A 380 7.72 -10.33 13.67
N LEU A 381 7.60 -11.64 13.89
CA LEU A 381 6.96 -12.57 12.96
C LEU A 381 5.46 -12.29 12.77
N GLU A 382 4.74 -12.00 13.86
CA GLU A 382 3.32 -11.66 13.79
C GLU A 382 3.11 -10.37 12.99
N LEU A 383 3.89 -9.32 13.32
CA LEU A 383 3.86 -8.06 12.60
C LEU A 383 4.23 -8.24 11.12
N SER A 384 5.32 -8.96 10.83
CA SER A 384 5.81 -9.15 9.47
C SER A 384 4.81 -9.90 8.60
N ARG A 385 4.08 -10.88 9.16
CA ARG A 385 2.98 -11.57 8.46
C ARG A 385 1.79 -10.66 8.20
N LEU A 386 1.43 -9.82 9.17
CA LEU A 386 0.32 -8.88 9.04
C LEU A 386 0.57 -7.87 7.90
N ILE A 387 1.80 -7.38 7.78
CA ILE A 387 2.16 -6.35 6.79
C ILE A 387 2.78 -6.91 5.49
N GLY A 388 3.09 -8.20 5.43
CA GLY A 388 3.67 -8.86 4.25
C GLY A 388 5.18 -8.72 4.07
N GLN A 389 5.95 -8.56 5.15
CA GLN A 389 7.42 -8.52 5.11
C GLN A 389 8.05 -9.92 5.21
N HIS A 390 8.32 -10.54 4.06
CA HIS A 390 8.83 -11.91 4.01
C HIS A 390 10.27 -12.05 4.54
N GLN A 391 11.13 -11.04 4.37
CA GLN A 391 12.53 -11.13 4.81
C GLN A 391 12.63 -11.21 6.35
N ILE A 392 11.87 -10.38 7.07
CA ILE A 392 11.82 -10.42 8.54
C ILE A 392 11.15 -11.71 9.02
N GLU A 393 10.08 -12.14 8.36
CA GLU A 393 9.42 -13.42 8.67
C GLU A 393 10.44 -14.58 8.60
N GLN A 394 11.21 -14.69 7.52
CA GLN A 394 12.20 -15.75 7.35
C GLN A 394 13.33 -15.67 8.40
N ALA A 395 13.83 -14.46 8.68
CA ALA A 395 14.85 -14.27 9.71
C ALA A 395 14.36 -14.70 11.10
N CYS A 396 13.13 -14.33 11.47
CA CYS A 396 12.54 -14.70 12.75
C CYS A 396 12.27 -16.20 12.85
N LEU A 397 11.77 -16.84 11.80
CA LEU A 397 11.56 -18.30 11.76
C LEU A 397 12.88 -19.05 11.92
N LYS A 398 13.96 -18.60 11.25
CA LYS A 398 15.29 -19.18 11.39
C LYS A 398 15.81 -19.06 12.83
N ASN A 399 15.66 -17.89 13.44
CA ASN A 399 16.10 -17.66 14.82
C ASN A 399 15.29 -18.50 15.82
N LEU A 400 13.97 -18.60 15.64
CA LEU A 400 13.10 -19.44 16.48
C LEU A 400 13.48 -20.92 16.39
N ALA A 401 13.67 -21.45 15.18
CA ALA A 401 14.12 -22.82 14.99
C ALA A 401 15.48 -23.08 15.67
N ARG A 402 16.40 -22.09 15.60
CA ARG A 402 17.70 -22.17 16.27
C ARG A 402 17.57 -22.17 17.79
N ILE A 403 16.66 -21.38 18.35
CA ILE A 403 16.37 -21.36 19.79
C ILE A 403 15.86 -22.73 20.24
N ASP A 404 14.90 -23.31 19.52
CA ASP A 404 14.33 -24.61 19.84
C ASP A 404 15.41 -25.71 19.85
N GLU A 405 16.30 -25.73 18.85
CA GLU A 405 17.44 -26.65 18.79
C GLU A 405 18.40 -26.52 20.00
N LEU A 406 18.67 -25.28 20.42
CA LEU A 406 19.59 -25.02 21.53
C LEU A 406 18.97 -25.40 22.87
N GLN A 407 17.66 -25.18 23.03
CA GLN A 407 16.93 -25.57 24.24
C GLN A 407 16.81 -27.10 24.38
N ILE A 408 16.62 -27.83 23.27
CA ILE A 408 16.60 -29.31 23.27
C ILE A 408 17.96 -29.89 23.70
N LYS A 409 19.08 -29.22 23.40
CA LYS A 409 20.43 -29.70 23.77
C LYS A 409 20.82 -29.41 25.22
N THR A 410 20.07 -28.54 25.89
CA THR A 410 20.32 -28.15 27.29
C THR A 410 19.46 -28.93 28.30
N VAL A 411 18.58 -29.81 27.83
CA VAL A 411 17.78 -30.77 28.61
C VAL A 411 18.39 -32.16 28.44
#